data_AF-A0AAE8ZPN9-F1
#
_entry.id   AF-A0AAE8ZPN9-F1
#
_cell.length_a   1.000
_cell.length_b   1.000
_cell.length_c   1.000
_cell.angle_alpha   90.00
_cell.angle_beta   90.00
_cell.angle_gamma   90.00
#
_symmetry.space_group_name_H-M   'P 1'
#
loop_
_entity.id
_entity.type
_entity.pdbx_description
1 polymer ?
#
loop_
_entity_poly.entity_id
_entity_poly.type
_entity_poly.pdbx_seq_one_letter_code
_entity_poly.pdbx_strand_id
1 'polypeptide(L)'
;MDPTSYDSYYCGGGAEAEPAERQTASVRERRRMCSINVAFVELRNYIPTFPYEKRLSKIDTLNLAIAYINMLDDVLRTPEDSGEYIQKCVHMARTGQYGAPSWSTSGDSKCSITNAHQKITLDLLARLNWIKWNRLGIEPIA
;
A
#
# COMPACT_ATOMS: atom_id res chain seq x y z
N MET A 1 13.77 -15.67 -35.59
CA MET A 1 13.52 -14.22 -35.50
C MET A 1 13.93 -13.80 -34.10
N ASP A 2 14.97 -12.99 -33.98
CA ASP A 2 15.58 -12.59 -32.69
C ASP A 2 14.84 -11.35 -32.12
N PRO A 3 14.38 -11.37 -30.86
CA PRO A 3 13.59 -10.28 -30.25
C PRO A 3 14.33 -8.94 -30.09
N THR A 4 15.66 -8.91 -30.23
CA THR A 4 16.49 -7.72 -29.99
C THR A 4 16.45 -6.69 -31.12
N SER A 5 15.91 -7.04 -32.29
CA SER A 5 15.87 -6.16 -33.46
C SER A 5 14.76 -5.10 -33.39
N TYR A 6 13.66 -5.39 -32.70
CA TYR A 6 12.46 -4.55 -32.66
C TYR A 6 12.69 -3.18 -31.98
N ASP A 7 13.60 -3.10 -31.01
CA ASP A 7 13.87 -1.88 -30.25
C ASP A 7 14.63 -0.81 -31.05
N SER A 8 15.29 -1.16 -32.15
CA SER A 8 16.09 -0.21 -32.93
C SER A 8 15.26 0.68 -33.87
N TYR A 9 14.06 0.26 -34.26
CA TYR A 9 13.30 0.88 -35.35
C TYR A 9 12.36 2.02 -34.92
N TYR A 10 12.24 2.32 -33.62
CA TYR A 10 11.45 3.47 -33.15
C TYR A 10 12.28 4.71 -32.76
N CYS A 11 13.61 4.68 -32.94
CA CYS A 11 14.48 5.84 -32.75
C CYS A 11 14.88 6.50 -34.10
N GLY A 12 13.90 6.79 -34.95
CA GLY A 12 14.16 7.49 -36.19
C GLY A 12 12.91 8.08 -36.83
N GLY A 13 12.68 9.39 -36.64
CA GLY A 13 11.73 10.14 -37.46
C GLY A 13 10.90 11.16 -36.71
N GLY A 14 11.46 12.36 -36.52
CA GLY A 14 10.76 13.53 -35.99
C GLY A 14 11.74 14.58 -35.48
N ALA A 15 12.14 15.49 -36.36
CA ALA A 15 13.12 16.53 -36.08
C ALA A 15 12.60 17.59 -35.10
N GLU A 16 12.82 17.36 -33.82
CA GLU A 16 13.51 18.33 -32.96
C GLU A 16 14.60 17.54 -32.24
N ALA A 17 15.87 17.74 -32.65
CA ALA A 17 17.01 17.05 -32.07
C ALA A 17 17.22 17.54 -30.64
N GLU A 18 16.54 16.89 -29.70
CA GLU A 18 16.91 16.94 -28.29
C GLU A 18 18.40 16.57 -28.18
N PRO A 19 19.28 17.46 -27.65
CA PRO A 19 20.71 17.19 -27.52
C PRO A 19 20.97 15.79 -26.98
N ALA A 20 21.98 15.09 -27.48
CA ALA A 20 22.31 13.72 -27.06
C ALA A 20 22.38 13.57 -25.53
N GLU A 21 22.84 14.61 -24.83
CA GLU A 21 22.82 14.71 -23.37
C GLU A 21 21.40 14.61 -22.78
N ARG A 22 20.41 15.27 -23.38
CA ARG A 22 19.03 15.20 -22.93
C ARG A 22 18.38 13.84 -23.23
N GLN A 23 18.74 13.19 -24.34
CA GLN A 23 18.34 11.81 -24.62
C GLN A 23 18.92 10.84 -23.58
N THR A 24 20.21 10.97 -23.25
CA THR A 24 20.84 10.16 -22.19
C THR A 24 20.23 10.44 -20.81
N ALA A 25 19.86 11.68 -20.51
CA ALA A 25 19.17 12.06 -19.28
C ALA A 25 17.76 11.46 -19.19
N SER A 26 16.98 11.48 -20.29
CA SER A 26 15.64 10.87 -20.36
C SER A 26 15.69 9.35 -20.14
N VAL A 27 16.67 8.66 -20.74
CA VAL A 27 16.90 7.23 -20.51
C VAL A 27 17.23 6.93 -19.05
N ARG A 28 18.08 7.74 -18.42
CA ARG A 28 18.44 7.60 -17.00
C ARG A 28 17.22 7.80 -16.10
N GLU A 29 16.39 8.81 -16.36
CA GLU A 29 15.20 9.06 -15.54
C GLU A 29 14.14 7.96 -15.73
N ARG A 30 13.97 7.45 -16.95
CA ARG A 30 13.12 6.28 -17.19
C ARG A 30 13.58 5.08 -16.36
N ARG A 31 14.89 4.79 -16.32
CA ARG A 31 15.44 3.70 -15.49
C ARG A 31 15.19 3.94 -14.00
N ARG A 32 15.39 5.18 -13.51
CA ARG A 32 15.09 5.54 -12.11
C ARG A 32 13.62 5.30 -11.78
N MET A 33 12.71 5.74 -12.65
CA MET A 33 11.27 5.55 -12.48
C MET A 33 10.85 4.08 -12.57
N CYS A 34 11.45 3.29 -13.47
CA CYS A 34 11.25 1.84 -13.52
C CYS A 34 11.64 1.17 -12.20
N SER A 35 12.82 1.49 -11.65
CA SER A 35 13.27 0.97 -10.35
C SER A 35 12.30 1.29 -9.22
N ILE A 36 11.78 2.52 -9.16
CA ILE A 36 10.78 2.93 -8.15
C ILE A 36 9.46 2.16 -8.35
N ASN A 37 9.01 2.00 -9.59
CA ASN A 37 7.76 1.30 -9.87
C ASN A 37 7.85 -0.19 -9.52
N VAL A 38 9.02 -0.83 -9.69
CA VAL A 38 9.28 -2.21 -9.24
C VAL A 38 9.18 -2.31 -7.72
N ALA A 39 9.85 -1.43 -6.97
CA ALA A 39 9.75 -1.40 -5.50
C ALA A 39 8.30 -1.19 -5.02
N PHE A 40 7.52 -0.36 -5.74
CA PHE A 40 6.10 -0.17 -5.45
C PHE A 40 5.26 -1.42 -5.72
N VAL A 41 5.63 -2.28 -6.67
CA VAL A 41 4.96 -3.57 -6.90
C VAL A 41 5.31 -4.54 -5.77
N GLU A 42 6.58 -4.61 -5.38
CA GLU A 42 7.02 -5.42 -4.25
C GLU A 42 6.30 -5.02 -2.95
N LEU A 43 6.23 -3.73 -2.65
CA LEU A 43 5.52 -3.22 -1.47
C LEU A 43 4.05 -3.68 -1.44
N ARG A 44 3.36 -3.70 -2.60
CA ARG A 44 1.96 -4.13 -2.66
C ARG A 44 1.77 -5.59 -2.31
N ASN A 45 2.79 -6.45 -2.51
CA ASN A 45 2.71 -7.86 -2.14
C ASN A 45 2.67 -8.07 -0.62
N TYR A 46 3.11 -7.08 0.17
CA TYR A 46 3.09 -7.12 1.63
C TYR A 46 1.88 -6.39 2.24
N ILE A 47 1.09 -5.70 1.43
CA ILE A 47 -0.12 -5.02 1.89
C ILE A 47 -1.27 -6.03 1.84
N PRO A 48 -2.13 -6.08 2.88
CA PRO A 48 -3.31 -6.93 2.84
C PRO A 48 -4.26 -6.49 1.70
N THR A 49 -4.45 -7.33 0.67
CA THR A 49 -5.31 -7.04 -0.49
C THR A 49 -6.32 -8.14 -0.77
N PHE A 50 -7.44 -7.81 -1.41
CA PHE A 50 -8.40 -8.83 -1.86
C PHE A 50 -7.84 -9.61 -3.07
N PRO A 51 -8.21 -10.89 -3.26
CA PRO A 51 -7.77 -11.73 -4.38
C PRO A 51 -8.07 -11.17 -5.79
N TYR A 52 -9.05 -10.27 -5.91
CA TYR A 52 -9.48 -9.66 -7.17
C TYR A 52 -9.48 -8.13 -7.10
N GLU A 53 -8.65 -7.57 -6.21
CA GLU A 53 -8.66 -6.16 -5.99
C GLU A 53 -8.06 -5.36 -7.15
N LYS A 54 -8.65 -4.19 -7.43
CA LYS A 54 -7.99 -3.21 -8.30
C LYS A 54 -6.65 -2.81 -7.69
N ARG A 55 -5.66 -2.59 -8.55
CA ARG A 55 -4.33 -2.14 -8.13
C ARG A 55 -4.43 -0.84 -7.32
N LEU A 56 -3.87 -0.86 -6.10
CA LEU A 56 -3.79 0.29 -5.22
C LEU A 56 -3.04 1.46 -5.87
N SER A 57 -3.55 2.68 -5.66
CA SER A 57 -2.84 3.91 -6.05
C SER A 57 -1.53 4.05 -5.26
N LYS A 58 -0.60 4.90 -5.72
CA LYS A 58 0.68 5.10 -5.00
C LYS A 58 0.44 5.63 -3.59
N ILE A 59 -0.49 6.57 -3.42
CA ILE A 59 -0.81 7.16 -2.13
C ILE A 59 -1.50 6.15 -1.20
N ASP A 60 -2.45 5.36 -1.71
CA ASP A 60 -3.14 4.34 -0.91
C ASP A 60 -2.16 3.23 -0.48
N THR A 61 -1.23 2.85 -1.35
CA THR A 61 -0.16 1.89 -1.04
C THR A 61 0.67 2.38 0.15
N LEU A 62 1.09 3.65 0.15
CA LEU A 62 1.89 4.21 1.24
C LEU A 62 1.08 4.34 2.54
N ASN A 63 -0.15 4.84 2.46
CA ASN A 63 -1.01 4.99 3.64
C ASN A 63 -1.34 3.65 4.29
N LEU A 64 -1.67 2.62 3.49
CA LEU A 64 -1.93 1.28 4.00
C LEU A 64 -0.68 0.64 4.59
N ALA A 65 0.49 0.82 3.98
CA ALA A 65 1.75 0.31 4.53
C ALA A 65 2.05 0.91 5.91
N ILE A 66 1.92 2.23 6.06
CA ILE A 66 2.13 2.91 7.35
C ILE A 66 1.13 2.41 8.40
N ALA A 67 -0.15 2.36 8.06
CA ALA A 67 -1.18 1.89 8.98
C ALA A 67 -0.97 0.42 9.39
N TYR A 68 -0.56 -0.43 8.45
CA TYR A 68 -0.30 -1.83 8.71
C TYR A 68 0.93 -2.04 9.60
N ILE A 69 2.02 -1.31 9.37
CA ILE A 69 3.21 -1.34 10.24
C ILE A 69 2.85 -0.93 11.67
N ASN A 70 2.13 0.18 11.85
CA ASN A 70 1.75 0.66 13.17
C ASN A 70 0.83 -0.33 13.89
N MET A 71 -0.12 -0.95 13.18
CA MET A 71 -0.97 -1.98 13.75
C MET A 71 -0.16 -3.20 14.21
N LEU A 72 0.78 -3.67 13.39
CA LEU A 72 1.63 -4.81 13.74
C LEU A 72 2.54 -4.48 14.94
N ASP A 73 3.11 -3.27 15.00
CA ASP A 73 3.93 -2.83 16.14
C ASP A 73 3.10 -2.77 17.44
N ASP A 74 1.88 -2.25 17.37
CA ASP A 74 0.96 -2.20 18.51
C ASP A 74 0.57 -3.61 19.00
N VAL A 75 0.27 -4.52 18.06
CA VAL A 75 -0.02 -5.93 18.38
C VAL A 75 1.18 -6.61 19.05
N LEU A 76 2.41 -6.36 18.56
CA LEU A 76 3.62 -6.96 19.13
C LEU A 76 3.99 -6.40 20.51
N ARG A 77 3.62 -5.15 20.80
CA ARG A 77 3.89 -4.51 22.11
C ARG A 77 2.87 -4.86 23.17
N THR A 78 1.69 -5.33 22.78
CA THR A 78 0.60 -5.59 23.70
C THR A 78 0.65 -7.05 24.17
N PRO A 79 0.55 -7.33 25.49
CA PRO A 79 0.51 -8.70 26.02
C PRO A 79 -0.87 -9.38 25.86
N GLU A 80 -1.86 -8.67 25.34
CA GLU A 80 -3.23 -9.16 25.07
C GLU A 80 -3.22 -10.07 23.82
N ASP A 81 -4.25 -10.92 23.68
CA ASP A 81 -4.46 -11.66 22.44
C ASP A 81 -4.59 -10.70 21.25
N SER A 82 -3.90 -11.00 20.15
CA SER A 82 -3.83 -10.11 18.99
C SER A 82 -5.22 -9.82 18.40
N GLY A 83 -6.11 -10.82 18.40
CA GLY A 83 -7.48 -10.69 17.91
C GLY A 83 -8.33 -9.83 18.81
N GLU A 84 -8.26 -10.05 20.13
CA GLU A 84 -8.98 -9.24 21.12
C GLU A 84 -8.54 -7.77 21.11
N TYR A 85 -7.23 -7.53 21.05
CA TYR A 85 -6.66 -6.19 20.97
C TYR A 85 -7.17 -5.43 19.74
N ILE A 86 -7.08 -6.05 18.55
CA ILE A 86 -7.56 -5.44 17.31
C ILE A 86 -9.06 -5.14 17.43
N GLN A 87 -9.88 -6.10 17.88
CA GLN A 87 -11.33 -5.91 18.04
C GLN A 87 -11.67 -4.73 18.97
N LYS A 88 -10.93 -4.61 20.09
CA LYS A 88 -11.05 -3.50 21.04
C LYS A 88 -10.71 -2.16 20.38
N CYS A 89 -9.59 -2.06 19.67
CA CYS A 89 -9.22 -0.84 18.94
C CYS A 89 -10.26 -0.45 17.88
N VAL A 90 -10.78 -1.43 17.13
CA VAL A 90 -11.88 -1.19 16.17
C VAL A 90 -13.14 -0.68 16.87
N HIS A 91 -13.51 -1.27 17.99
CA HIS A 91 -14.66 -0.83 18.76
C HIS A 91 -14.49 0.61 19.27
N MET A 92 -13.32 0.94 19.82
CA MET A 92 -13.00 2.28 20.28
C MET A 92 -13.10 3.31 19.14
N ALA A 93 -12.58 2.97 17.95
CA ALA A 93 -12.67 3.82 16.78
C ALA A 93 -14.10 4.05 16.29
N ARG A 94 -14.94 3.00 16.28
CA ARG A 94 -16.35 3.08 15.84
C ARG A 94 -17.23 3.86 16.81
N THR A 95 -16.90 3.79 18.09
CA THR A 95 -17.63 4.47 19.17
C THR A 95 -17.12 5.89 19.42
N GLY A 96 -16.04 6.30 18.76
CA GLY A 96 -15.42 7.61 18.95
C GLY A 96 -14.80 7.79 20.33
N GLN A 97 -14.40 6.69 20.98
CA GLN A 97 -13.72 6.75 22.26
C GLN A 97 -12.33 7.37 22.11
N TYR A 98 -11.95 8.21 23.06
CA TYR A 98 -10.62 8.80 23.13
C TYR A 98 -9.55 7.71 23.35
N GLY A 99 -8.38 7.88 22.73
CA GLY A 99 -7.24 6.98 22.89
C GLY A 99 -7.24 5.75 21.97
N ALA A 100 -8.13 5.69 20.99
CA ALA A 100 -8.04 4.66 19.96
C ALA A 100 -6.77 4.89 19.10
N PRO A 101 -6.01 3.83 18.76
CA PRO A 101 -4.79 3.96 17.97
C PRO A 101 -4.98 4.70 16.66
N SER A 102 -3.95 5.42 16.21
CA SER A 102 -4.00 6.21 14.97
C SER A 102 -4.15 5.39 13.70
N TRP A 103 -3.77 4.11 13.71
CA TRP A 103 -4.07 3.19 12.60
C TRP A 103 -5.55 2.73 12.61
N SER A 104 -6.19 2.79 13.78
CA SER A 104 -7.59 2.42 13.99
C SER A 104 -8.54 3.61 13.92
N THR A 105 -8.04 4.85 14.03
CA THR A 105 -8.82 6.10 13.92
C THR A 105 -8.36 6.92 12.73
N SER A 106 -9.28 7.72 12.18
CA SER A 106 -8.87 8.83 11.31
C SER A 106 -8.02 9.78 12.15
N GLY A 107 -6.75 9.98 11.80
CA GLY A 107 -5.76 10.77 12.54
C GLY A 107 -6.04 12.28 12.62
N ASP A 108 -7.27 12.69 12.89
CA ASP A 108 -7.64 14.05 13.25
C ASP A 108 -8.53 13.99 14.50
N SER A 109 -7.99 14.40 15.64
CA SER A 109 -8.79 14.72 16.84
C SER A 109 -9.69 15.95 16.63
N LYS A 110 -9.82 16.45 15.40
CA LYS A 110 -10.56 17.65 15.05
C LYS A 110 -10.90 17.72 13.55
N CYS A 111 -11.78 16.87 13.01
CA CYS A 111 -12.49 17.27 11.78
C CYS A 111 -13.85 16.60 11.62
N SER A 112 -14.83 17.44 11.29
CA SER A 112 -16.15 17.06 10.82
C SER A 112 -16.04 16.19 9.57
N ILE A 113 -16.76 15.08 9.61
CA ILE A 113 -17.21 14.21 8.51
C ILE A 113 -16.89 14.78 7.11
N THR A 114 -15.79 14.32 6.51
CA THR A 114 -15.67 14.29 5.04
C THR A 114 -15.60 12.82 4.60
N ASN A 115 -16.49 12.44 3.69
CA ASN A 115 -16.76 11.04 3.30
C ASN A 115 -15.54 10.30 2.71
N ALA A 116 -14.49 11.00 2.29
CA ALA A 116 -13.31 10.41 1.67
C ALA A 116 -12.27 9.91 2.71
N HIS A 117 -12.21 10.53 3.89
CA HIS A 117 -11.20 10.23 4.92
C HIS A 117 -11.63 9.12 5.89
N GLN A 118 -12.93 8.81 5.93
CA GLN A 118 -13.51 7.66 6.63
C GLN A 118 -13.16 6.31 5.95
N LYS A 119 -12.57 6.36 4.75
CA LYS A 119 -12.39 5.21 3.87
C LYS A 119 -11.16 4.37 4.23
N ILE A 120 -10.05 4.96 4.69
CA ILE A 120 -8.77 4.24 4.91
C ILE A 120 -8.87 3.26 6.08
N THR A 121 -9.55 3.65 7.15
CA THR A 121 -9.67 2.88 8.41
C THR A 121 -10.59 1.66 8.27
N LEU A 122 -11.69 1.81 7.53
CA LEU A 122 -12.57 0.70 7.16
C LEU A 122 -11.91 -0.23 6.14
N ASP A 123 -11.02 0.30 5.29
CA ASP A 123 -10.38 -0.45 4.22
C ASP A 123 -9.31 -1.40 4.77
N LEU A 124 -8.41 -0.95 5.66
CA LEU A 124 -7.41 -1.85 6.29
C LEU A 124 -8.09 -3.00 7.05
N LEU A 125 -9.11 -2.70 7.85
CA LEU A 125 -9.84 -3.72 8.61
C LEU A 125 -10.65 -4.66 7.72
N ALA A 126 -11.32 -4.14 6.68
CA ALA A 126 -12.04 -4.96 5.72
C ALA A 126 -11.10 -5.91 4.96
N ARG A 127 -9.89 -5.44 4.62
CA ARG A 127 -8.84 -6.27 4.01
C ARG A 127 -8.40 -7.38 4.95
N LEU A 128 -8.12 -7.07 6.22
CA LEU A 128 -7.67 -8.05 7.21
C LEU A 128 -8.74 -9.12 7.50
N ASN A 129 -10.02 -8.74 7.57
CA ASN A 129 -11.12 -9.69 7.78
C ASN A 129 -11.33 -10.65 6.60
N TRP A 130 -10.87 -10.27 5.40
CA TRP A 130 -10.98 -11.13 4.23
C TRP A 130 -9.85 -12.15 4.10
N ILE A 131 -8.74 -11.94 4.80
CA ILE A 131 -7.61 -12.87 4.75
C ILE A 131 -8.07 -14.19 5.39
N LYS A 132 -8.20 -15.22 4.55
CA LYS A 132 -8.42 -16.60 5.02
C LYS A 132 -7.07 -17.17 5.44
N TRP A 133 -6.63 -16.82 6.64
CA TRP A 133 -5.35 -17.25 7.24
C TRP A 133 -5.13 -18.78 7.11
N ASN A 134 -6.19 -19.57 7.32
CA ASN A 134 -6.18 -21.04 7.20
C ASN A 134 -5.91 -21.57 5.77
N ARG A 135 -6.12 -20.75 4.72
CA ARG A 135 -5.81 -21.13 3.32
C ARG A 135 -4.38 -20.79 2.90
N LEU A 136 -3.64 -20.08 3.74
CA LEU A 136 -2.24 -19.72 3.52
C LEU A 136 -1.26 -20.66 4.24
N GLY A 137 -1.76 -21.71 4.90
CA GLY A 137 -0.92 -22.68 5.62
C GLY A 137 -0.27 -22.11 6.89
N ILE A 138 -0.74 -20.95 7.37
CA ILE A 138 -0.32 -20.36 8.64
C ILE A 138 -1.36 -20.77 9.67
N GLU A 139 -1.09 -21.86 10.40
CA GLU A 139 -1.85 -22.24 11.58
C GLU A 139 -1.51 -21.25 12.71
N PRO A 140 -2.50 -20.64 13.40
CA PRO A 140 -2.20 -19.86 14.59
C PRO A 140 -1.57 -20.79 15.63
N ILE A 141 -0.44 -20.36 16.19
CA ILE A 141 0.23 -21.10 17.27
C ILE A 141 -0.76 -21.12 18.44
N ALA A 142 -1.22 -22.34 18.77
CA ALA A 142 -2.10 -22.62 19.89
C ALA A 142 -1.43 -22.33 21.24
#